data_AF-A0A348B6U6-F1
#
_entry.id   AF-A0A348B6U6-F1
#
_cell.length_a   1.000
_cell.length_b   1.000
_cell.length_c   1.000
_cell.angle_alpha   90.00
_cell.angle_beta   90.00
_cell.angle_gamma   90.00
#
_symmetry.space_group_name_H-M   'P 1'
#
loop_
_entity.id
_entity.type
_entity.pdbx_description
1 polymer ?
#
loop_
_entity_poly.entity_id
_entity_poly.type
_entity_poly.pdbx_seq_one_letter_code
_entity_poly.pdbx_strand_id
1 'polypeptide(L)'
;MILWSNIIANIYLLTDVTSNKCDYDCIVLKILHNVSKEGRRQILEILLRKRSRSEVASMLGVTPAAITKYLKGNTHPSDEVLRRCVDFADEEERFEIKRIILDDITSSLKEFLGEEGEEELSIILKNLKDRSLKLKA
;
A
#
# COMPACT_ATOMS: atom_id res chain seq x y z
N MET A 1 15.10 19.39 -29.80
CA MET A 1 15.68 18.61 -28.69
C MET A 1 15.18 19.13 -27.33
N ILE A 2 13.88 19.35 -27.19
CA ILE A 2 13.22 19.85 -25.96
C ILE A 2 11.81 19.24 -25.92
N LEU A 3 11.70 17.93 -25.67
CA LEU A 3 10.40 17.28 -25.46
C LEU A 3 10.42 16.22 -24.35
N TRP A 4 11.60 15.88 -23.81
CA TRP A 4 11.72 14.89 -22.73
C TRP A 4 11.56 15.49 -21.33
N SER A 5 11.81 16.80 -21.16
CA SER A 5 11.63 17.48 -19.87
C SER A 5 10.16 17.68 -19.49
N ASN A 6 9.26 17.88 -20.46
CA ASN A 6 7.84 18.10 -20.19
C ASN A 6 7.06 16.80 -19.89
N ILE A 7 7.52 15.64 -20.40
CA ILE A 7 6.88 14.34 -20.13
C ILE A 7 7.20 13.87 -18.71
N ILE A 8 8.42 14.11 -18.22
CA ILE A 8 8.79 13.78 -16.83
C ILE A 8 8.08 14.71 -15.84
N ALA A 9 7.91 16.00 -16.17
CA ALA A 9 7.13 16.92 -15.35
C ALA A 9 5.66 16.50 -15.22
N ASN A 10 5.06 15.94 -16.28
CA ASN A 10 3.65 15.55 -16.27
C ASN A 10 3.39 14.24 -15.51
N ILE A 11 4.38 13.35 -15.38
CA ILE A 11 4.28 12.17 -14.50
C ILE A 11 4.34 12.59 -13.02
N TYR A 12 5.10 13.64 -12.69
CA TYR A 12 5.14 14.21 -11.34
C TYR A 12 3.87 14.99 -10.96
N LEU A 13 3.06 15.44 -11.94
CA LEU A 13 1.81 16.18 -11.68
C LEU A 13 0.59 15.27 -11.47
N LEU A 14 0.67 13.97 -11.73
CA LEU A 14 -0.39 13.02 -11.34
C LEU A 14 -0.30 12.61 -9.85
N THR A 15 0.67 13.14 -9.11
CA THR A 15 0.73 13.04 -7.64
C THR A 15 0.23 14.30 -6.92
N ASP A 16 -0.40 15.25 -7.62
CA ASP A 16 -0.83 16.54 -7.05
C ASP A 16 -2.12 16.45 -6.20
N VAL A 17 -2.18 15.46 -5.30
CA VAL A 17 -3.04 15.44 -4.10
C VAL A 17 -2.21 15.87 -2.86
N THR A 18 -0.99 16.38 -3.04
CA THR A 18 -0.02 16.61 -1.95
C THR A 18 0.34 18.07 -1.73
N SER A 19 -0.64 18.95 -1.64
CA SER A 19 -0.41 20.31 -1.10
C SER A 19 -0.41 20.36 0.43
N ASN A 20 -0.61 19.23 1.12
CA ASN A 20 -0.55 19.16 2.58
C ASN A 20 -0.06 17.77 3.07
N LYS A 21 1.14 17.70 3.64
CA LYS A 21 1.72 16.45 4.17
C LYS A 21 0.81 15.76 5.21
N CYS A 22 0.08 16.57 5.97
CA CYS A 22 -0.88 16.10 6.98
C CYS A 22 -2.08 15.35 6.38
N ASP A 23 -2.52 15.73 5.17
CA ASP A 23 -3.66 15.11 4.51
C ASP A 23 -3.28 13.78 3.85
N TYR A 24 -2.06 13.68 3.31
CA TYR A 24 -1.56 12.43 2.74
C TYR A 24 -1.37 11.35 3.82
N ASP A 25 -0.80 11.73 4.97
CA ASP A 25 -0.63 10.81 6.10
C ASP A 25 -1.98 10.29 6.61
N CYS A 26 -3.04 11.12 6.63
CA CYS A 26 -4.35 10.67 7.08
C CYS A 26 -5.03 9.69 6.11
N ILE A 27 -4.85 9.86 4.80
CA ILE A 27 -5.36 8.93 3.78
C ILE A 27 -4.62 7.60 3.87
N VAL A 28 -3.28 7.63 3.99
CA VAL A 28 -2.46 6.42 4.12
C VAL A 28 -2.85 5.65 5.38
N LEU A 29 -3.01 6.34 6.51
CA LEU A 29 -3.44 5.69 7.76
C LEU A 29 -4.83 5.05 7.64
N LYS A 30 -5.79 5.71 6.98
CA LYS A 30 -7.11 5.11 6.70
C LYS A 30 -7.00 3.84 5.87
N ILE A 31 -6.13 3.83 4.86
CA ILE A 31 -5.91 2.64 4.03
C ILE A 31 -5.28 1.52 4.86
N LEU A 32 -4.18 1.81 5.57
CA LEU A 32 -3.46 0.83 6.39
C LEU A 32 -4.31 0.26 7.52
N HIS A 33 -5.20 1.07 8.09
CA HIS A 33 -6.14 0.64 9.12
C HIS A 33 -7.01 -0.53 8.65
N ASN A 34 -7.45 -0.48 7.39
CA ASN A 34 -8.31 -1.50 6.78
C ASN A 34 -7.56 -2.74 6.28
N VAL A 35 -6.24 -2.80 6.42
CA VAL A 35 -5.48 -4.00 6.05
C VAL A 35 -5.66 -5.08 7.12
N SER A 36 -6.06 -6.27 6.69
CA SER A 36 -6.25 -7.47 7.50
C SER A 36 -4.96 -7.89 8.20
N LYS A 37 -5.07 -8.64 9.31
CA LYS A 37 -3.91 -9.13 10.07
C LYS A 37 -2.92 -9.90 9.18
N GLU A 38 -3.44 -10.60 8.17
CA GLU A 38 -2.65 -11.35 7.21
C GLU A 38 -1.93 -10.44 6.23
N GLY A 39 -2.63 -9.48 5.59
CA GLY A 39 -2.00 -8.50 4.72
C GLY A 39 -0.89 -7.71 5.43
N ARG A 40 -1.08 -7.38 6.72
CA ARG A 40 -0.06 -6.73 7.54
C ARG A 40 1.20 -7.57 7.72
N ARG A 41 1.05 -8.89 7.89
CA ARG A 41 2.17 -9.83 7.99
C ARG A 41 2.91 -9.94 6.66
N GLN A 42 2.17 -10.05 5.55
CA GLN A 42 2.75 -10.13 4.21
C GLN A 42 3.57 -8.88 3.85
N ILE A 43 3.07 -7.69 4.20
CA ILE A 43 3.81 -6.42 4.03
C ILE A 43 5.15 -6.46 4.78
N LEU A 44 5.16 -6.97 6.03
CA LEU A 44 6.40 -7.10 6.79
C LEU A 44 7.37 -8.11 6.13
N GLU A 45 6.84 -9.19 5.56
CA GLU A 45 7.63 -10.20 4.86
C GLU A 45 8.32 -9.65 3.62
N ILE A 46 7.71 -8.69 2.90
CA ILE A 46 8.36 -7.99 1.78
C ILE A 46 9.70 -7.42 2.21
N LEU A 47 9.74 -6.65 3.30
CA LEU A 47 10.97 -5.99 3.78
C LEU A 47 12.03 -7.01 4.21
N LEU A 48 11.59 -8.14 4.78
CA LEU A 48 12.46 -9.21 5.28
C LEU A 48 13.09 -10.05 4.16
N ARG A 49 12.66 -9.91 2.90
CA ARG A 49 13.30 -10.59 1.76
C ARG A 49 14.69 -10.02 1.47
N LYS A 50 14.88 -8.72 1.67
CA LYS A 50 16.13 -8.01 1.37
C LYS A 50 16.98 -7.70 2.60
N ARG A 51 16.42 -7.85 3.81
CA ARG A 51 17.03 -7.38 5.07
C ARG A 51 16.85 -8.40 6.19
N SER A 52 17.77 -8.41 7.13
CA SER A 52 17.68 -9.24 8.34
C SER A 52 16.58 -8.77 9.30
N ARG A 53 16.13 -9.65 10.19
CA ARG A 53 15.13 -9.31 11.23
C ARG A 53 15.60 -8.17 12.14
N SER A 54 16.90 -8.09 12.43
CA SER A 54 17.47 -7.01 13.25
C SER A 54 17.45 -5.67 12.55
N GLU A 55 17.77 -5.64 11.25
CA GLU A 55 17.70 -4.42 10.45
C GLU A 55 16.27 -3.93 10.31
N VAL A 56 15.33 -4.81 9.95
CA VAL A 56 13.91 -4.47 9.86
C VAL A 56 13.36 -4.00 11.21
N ALA A 57 13.73 -4.65 12.33
CA ALA A 57 13.32 -4.19 13.65
C ALA A 57 13.81 -2.77 13.96
N SER A 58 15.07 -2.46 13.64
CA SER A 58 15.65 -1.14 13.83
C SER A 58 14.94 -0.08 12.99
N MET A 59 14.75 -0.34 11.69
CA MET A 59 14.04 0.55 10.75
C MET A 59 12.61 0.83 11.22
N LEU A 60 11.90 -0.23 11.62
CA LEU A 60 10.54 -0.14 12.09
C LEU A 60 10.44 0.25 13.57
N GLY A 61 11.54 0.65 14.24
CA GLY A 61 11.58 1.05 15.65
C GLY A 61 10.79 0.12 16.57
N VAL A 62 10.99 -1.19 16.43
CA VAL A 62 10.42 -2.25 17.26
C VAL A 62 11.53 -3.20 17.70
N THR A 63 11.23 -4.11 18.63
CA THR A 63 12.20 -5.13 19.04
C THR A 63 12.25 -6.29 18.04
N PRO A 64 13.41 -6.98 17.88
CA PRO A 64 13.48 -8.21 17.08
C PRO A 64 12.49 -9.30 17.54
N ALA A 65 12.14 -9.30 18.83
CA ALA A 65 11.11 -10.17 19.39
C ALA A 65 9.71 -9.81 18.86
N ALA A 66 9.39 -8.53 18.68
CA ALA A 66 8.13 -8.09 18.08
C ALA A 66 8.01 -8.59 16.63
N ILE A 67 9.08 -8.46 15.82
CA ILE A 67 9.13 -9.03 14.46
C ILE A 67 8.83 -10.52 14.48
N THR A 68 9.46 -11.27 15.40
CA THR A 68 9.20 -12.71 15.55
C THR A 68 7.75 -13.01 15.92
N LYS A 69 7.13 -12.20 16.79
CA LYS A 69 5.71 -12.35 17.15
C LYS A 69 4.77 -12.04 15.98
N TYR A 70 5.11 -11.05 15.14
CA TYR A 70 4.36 -10.73 13.92
C TYR A 70 4.38 -11.88 12.92
N LEU A 71 5.57 -12.43 12.63
CA LEU A 71 5.72 -13.55 11.71
C LEU A 71 5.02 -14.83 12.18
N LYS A 72 4.96 -15.05 13.50
CA LYS A 72 4.23 -16.18 14.09
C LYS A 72 2.72 -15.97 14.17
N GLY A 73 2.21 -14.78 13.84
CA GLY A 73 0.79 -14.45 13.97
C GLY A 73 0.30 -14.24 15.41
N ASN A 74 1.20 -14.21 16.41
CA ASN A 74 0.84 -14.00 17.81
C ASN A 74 0.33 -12.58 18.07
N THR A 75 0.86 -11.63 17.32
CA THR A 75 0.46 -10.22 17.29
C THR A 75 0.54 -9.72 15.85
N HIS A 76 -0.05 -8.59 15.51
CA HIS A 76 0.10 -7.97 14.18
C HIS A 76 0.76 -6.59 14.28
N PRO A 77 1.46 -6.14 13.22
CA PRO A 77 1.95 -4.76 13.12
C PRO A 77 0.83 -3.74 13.32
N SER A 78 1.11 -2.65 14.04
CA SER A 78 0.18 -1.51 14.13
C SER A 78 0.20 -0.67 12.86
N ASP A 79 -0.75 0.25 12.70
CA ASP A 79 -0.83 1.15 11.54
C ASP A 79 0.47 1.96 11.37
N GLU A 80 1.04 2.40 12.49
CA GLU A 80 2.32 3.12 12.49
C GLU A 80 3.53 2.25 12.10
N VAL A 81 3.51 0.97 12.46
CA VAL A 81 4.57 0.04 12.01
C VAL A 81 4.46 -0.19 10.50
N LEU A 82 3.24 -0.36 9.98
CA LEU A 82 3.02 -0.53 8.53
C LEU A 82 3.36 0.73 7.74
N ARG A 83 3.05 1.92 8.29
CA ARG A 83 3.42 3.18 7.68
C ARG A 83 4.93 3.25 7.47
N ARG A 84 5.70 2.90 8.50
CA ARG A 84 7.16 2.77 8.39
C ARG A 84 7.59 1.69 7.40
N CYS A 85 6.87 0.58 7.28
CA CYS A 85 7.14 -0.39 6.20
C CYS A 85 7.04 0.26 4.82
N VAL A 86 6.01 1.05 4.57
CA VAL A 86 5.81 1.77 3.30
C VAL A 86 6.90 2.84 3.09
N ASP A 87 7.26 3.57 4.14
CA ASP A 87 8.25 4.66 4.08
C ASP A 87 9.66 4.14 3.76
N PHE A 88 10.04 3.00 4.33
CA PHE A 88 11.37 2.41 4.13
C PHE A 88 11.46 1.44 2.95
N ALA A 89 10.34 1.03 2.39
CA ALA A 89 10.30 0.16 1.22
C ALA A 89 10.93 0.87 0.01
N ASP A 90 11.73 0.15 -0.77
CA ASP A 90 12.21 0.60 -2.07
C ASP A 90 11.08 0.61 -3.13
N GLU A 91 11.39 0.97 -4.38
CA GLU A 91 10.35 1.10 -5.41
C GLU A 91 9.62 -0.21 -5.72
N GLU A 92 10.37 -1.33 -5.79
CA GLU A 92 9.83 -2.66 -6.04
C GLU A 92 9.00 -3.13 -4.84
N GLU A 93 9.54 -2.97 -3.63
CA GLU A 93 8.85 -3.32 -2.39
C GLU A 93 7.55 -2.50 -2.23
N ARG A 94 7.57 -1.20 -2.54
CA ARG A 94 6.37 -0.34 -2.51
C ARG A 94 5.33 -0.79 -3.51
N PHE A 95 5.73 -1.27 -4.68
CA PHE A 95 4.80 -1.81 -5.67
C PHE A 95 4.11 -3.07 -5.14
N GLU A 96 4.87 -3.99 -4.57
CA GLU A 96 4.33 -5.22 -3.97
C GLU A 96 3.43 -4.94 -2.77
N ILE A 97 3.83 -4.03 -1.87
CA ILE A 97 3.02 -3.62 -0.72
C ILE A 97 1.67 -3.05 -1.17
N LYS A 98 1.67 -2.20 -2.21
CA LYS A 98 0.42 -1.66 -2.78
C LYS A 98 -0.46 -2.77 -3.34
N ARG A 99 0.11 -3.79 -3.99
CA ARG A 99 -0.66 -4.95 -4.48
C ARG A 99 -1.33 -5.69 -3.34
N ILE A 100 -0.59 -6.02 -2.28
CA ILE A 100 -1.13 -6.70 -1.09
C ILE A 100 -2.31 -5.91 -0.50
N ILE A 101 -2.13 -4.60 -0.31
CA ILE A 101 -3.19 -3.73 0.25
C ILE A 101 -4.44 -3.74 -0.66
N LEU A 102 -4.24 -3.60 -1.98
CA LEU A 102 -5.35 -3.56 -2.92
C LEU A 102 -6.10 -4.90 -3.00
N ASP A 103 -5.38 -6.02 -3.01
CA ASP A 103 -5.97 -7.35 -3.05
C ASP A 103 -6.78 -7.63 -1.78
N ASP A 104 -6.26 -7.25 -0.61
CA ASP A 104 -6.91 -7.43 0.69
C ASP A 104 -8.19 -6.58 0.83
N ILE A 105 -8.14 -5.32 0.41
CA ILE A 105 -9.33 -4.44 0.37
C ILE A 105 -10.34 -4.97 -0.65
N THR A 106 -9.88 -5.38 -1.84
CA THR A 106 -10.78 -5.90 -2.88
C THR A 106 -11.46 -7.19 -2.44
N SER A 107 -10.74 -8.09 -1.75
CA SER A 107 -11.33 -9.30 -1.16
C SER A 107 -12.40 -8.94 -0.15
N SER A 108 -12.11 -8.01 0.77
CA SER A 108 -13.06 -7.54 1.77
C SER A 108 -14.32 -6.94 1.15
N LEU A 109 -14.18 -6.18 0.05
CA LEU A 109 -15.31 -5.61 -0.70
C LEU A 109 -16.14 -6.68 -1.40
N LYS A 110 -15.51 -7.68 -2.03
CA LYS A 110 -16.22 -8.80 -2.65
C LYS A 110 -17.01 -9.59 -1.62
N GLU A 111 -16.39 -9.89 -0.49
CA GLU A 111 -17.05 -10.58 0.63
C GLU A 111 -18.24 -9.77 1.17
N PHE A 112 -18.10 -8.45 1.30
CA PHE A 112 -19.18 -7.57 1.75
C PHE A 112 -20.36 -7.52 0.78
N LEU A 113 -20.07 -7.51 -0.52
CA LEU A 113 -21.07 -7.33 -1.58
C LEU A 113 -21.76 -8.63 -2.01
N GLY A 114 -21.16 -9.79 -1.71
CA GLY A 114 -21.70 -11.09 -2.12
C GLY A 114 -21.75 -11.25 -3.64
N GLU A 115 -22.46 -12.27 -4.11
CA GLU A 115 -22.53 -12.61 -5.55
C GLU A 115 -23.19 -11.50 -6.39
N GLU A 116 -24.20 -10.81 -5.85
CA GLU A 116 -24.94 -9.77 -6.58
C GLU A 116 -24.12 -8.48 -6.80
N GLY A 117 -23.21 -8.13 -5.88
CA GLY A 117 -22.41 -6.92 -6.02
C GLY A 117 -21.03 -7.12 -6.68
N GLU A 118 -20.65 -8.34 -7.06
CA GLU A 118 -19.45 -8.56 -7.89
C GLU A 118 -19.57 -7.91 -9.27
N GLU A 119 -20.77 -7.89 -9.83
CA GLU A 119 -21.04 -7.23 -11.12
C GLU A 119 -20.91 -5.71 -10.98
N GLU A 120 -21.43 -5.12 -9.89
CA GLU A 120 -21.27 -3.70 -9.58
C GLU A 120 -19.80 -3.30 -9.36
N LEU A 121 -19.02 -4.10 -8.62
CA LEU A 121 -17.58 -3.88 -8.47
C LEU A 121 -16.86 -3.87 -9.82
N SER A 122 -17.20 -4.83 -10.68
CA SER A 122 -16.58 -4.93 -12.00
C SER A 122 -16.86 -3.69 -12.86
N ILE A 123 -18.07 -3.15 -12.79
CA ILE A 123 -18.45 -1.90 -13.46
C ILE A 123 -17.68 -0.71 -12.87
N ILE A 124 -17.61 -0.59 -11.54
CA ILE A 124 -16.88 0.49 -10.85
C ILE A 124 -15.39 0.46 -11.23
N LEU A 125 -14.77 -0.72 -11.22
CA LEU A 125 -13.36 -0.90 -11.58
C LEU A 125 -13.10 -0.54 -13.03
N LYS A 126 -13.98 -0.93 -13.96
CA LYS A 126 -13.89 -0.53 -15.37
C LYS A 126 -13.97 0.99 -15.52
N ASN A 127 -14.93 1.63 -14.87
CA ASN A 127 -15.10 3.09 -14.89
C ASN A 127 -13.89 3.84 -14.29
N LEU A 128 -13.26 3.28 -13.25
CA LEU A 128 -12.03 3.83 -12.67
C LEU A 128 -10.85 3.70 -13.64
N LYS A 129 -10.69 2.55 -14.30
CA LYS A 129 -9.65 2.32 -15.31
C LYS A 129 -9.77 3.27 -16.49
N ASP A 130 -10.98 3.48 -16.99
CA ASP A 130 -11.25 4.37 -18.12
C ASP A 130 -10.96 5.84 -17.77
N ARG A 131 -11.26 6.27 -16.52
CA ARG A 131 -10.87 7.60 -16.03
C ARG A 131 -9.36 7.75 -15.89
N SER A 132 -8.67 6.71 -15.41
CA SER A 132 -7.20 6.72 -15.31
C SER A 132 -6.53 6.87 -16.69
N LEU A 133 -7.06 6.23 -17.73
CA LEU A 133 -6.56 6.35 -19.10
C LEU A 133 -6.79 7.75 -19.68
N LYS A 134 -7.97 8.34 -19.43
CA LYS A 134 -8.30 9.70 -19.88
C LYS A 134 -7.44 10.79 -19.22
N LEU A 135 -6.94 10.56 -18.01
CA LEU A 135 -6.04 11.49 -17.31
C LEU A 135 -4.58 11.39 -17.79
N LYS A 136 -4.23 10.34 -18.55
CA LYS A 136 -2.90 10.12 -19.11
C LYS A 136 -2.79 10.46 -20.60
N ALA A 137 -3.91 10.80 -21.25
CA ALA A 137 -4.01 11.18 -22.65
C ALA A 137 -4.05 12.71 -22.78
#